data_AF-A0A6I4V6J4-F1
#
_entry.id   AF-A0A6I4V6J4-F1
#
_cell.length_a   1.000
_cell.length_b   1.000
_cell.length_c   1.000
_cell.angle_alpha   90.00
_cell.angle_beta   90.00
_cell.angle_gamma   90.00
#
_symmetry.space_group_name_H-M   'P 1'
#
loop_
_entity.id
_entity.type
_entity.pdbx_description
1 polymer ?
#
loop_
_entity_poly.entity_id
_entity_poly.type
_entity_poly.pdbx_seq_one_letter_code
_entity_poly.pdbx_strand_id
1 'polypeptide(L)'
;MMAKEFGRPQRVSQELQKEIAMILQREIKDPRLGMMVTVSGVEVSRDLAYAKVFVTFLNDKDEEAVKNRLKALKEASGYIRILLGKAMRLRIVPELTFFYDNSLIEGMRMSDLVSSVVKNDAERRGPDATGERRGGVMSRPRRRGRDVHGVLLLDKPQGVSSNDVLQKVKRIFNANRAGHTGALDPLATGMLPICLGEATKFSQYLLDFDKRYRVIARLGERTDTSDADGNVVQTRPVSFSQAELDTALESFRGETLQVPSMFSALKHQGRPLYEYARQGIEIAREPRPITVYELQFIRWEGDELELEIHCSKGTYIRTIIDDVGEKLGCGAHVIMLRRVQVARYPYERMVTLEQLNGLLTEATEAGIPLENQLDPLLLPMDSPAADFPEVNLLSAVAAYFKQGQPVQASNVPAQGLVRVTEGEARKFIGMAEIVDDGRVAPRRLVVEYQD
;
A
#
# COMPACT_ATOMS: atom_id res chain seq x y z
N MET A 1 -6.65 -22.59 -5.62
CA MET A 1 -6.79 -21.16 -6.01
C MET A 1 -5.95 -20.95 -7.27
N MET A 2 -6.58 -20.62 -8.40
CA MET A 2 -5.90 -20.50 -9.70
C MET A 2 -4.86 -19.38 -9.69
N ALA A 3 -3.70 -19.61 -10.32
CA ALA A 3 -2.71 -18.57 -10.59
C ALA A 3 -3.38 -17.39 -11.30
N LYS A 4 -3.08 -16.16 -10.90
CA LYS A 4 -3.56 -14.96 -11.59
C LYS A 4 -3.14 -15.05 -13.07
N GLU A 5 -4.07 -15.41 -13.94
CA GLU A 5 -3.87 -15.32 -15.38
C GLU A 5 -3.72 -13.84 -15.73
N PHE A 6 -2.51 -13.41 -16.06
CA PHE A 6 -2.31 -12.11 -16.70
C PHE A 6 -3.15 -12.07 -17.97
N GLY A 7 -4.04 -11.07 -18.05
CA GLY A 7 -4.89 -10.88 -19.21
C GLY A 7 -4.02 -10.87 -20.47
N ARG A 8 -4.46 -11.58 -21.52
CA ARG A 8 -3.73 -11.72 -22.79
C ARG A 8 -3.08 -10.42 -23.30
N PRO A 9 -3.69 -9.22 -23.18
CA PRO A 9 -3.04 -7.96 -23.56
C PRO A 9 -1.79 -7.60 -22.76
N GLN A 10 -1.74 -7.89 -21.45
CA GLN A 10 -0.58 -7.55 -20.59
C GLN A 10 0.65 -8.40 -20.91
N ARG A 11 0.45 -9.69 -21.23
CA ARG A 11 1.53 -10.58 -21.68
C ARG A 11 2.08 -10.12 -23.04
N VAL A 12 1.19 -9.73 -23.96
CA VAL A 12 1.59 -9.21 -25.28
C VAL A 12 2.32 -7.86 -25.15
N SER A 13 1.88 -6.98 -24.24
CA SER A 13 2.56 -5.72 -23.91
C SER A 13 4.00 -5.93 -23.46
N GLN A 14 4.26 -6.86 -22.53
CA GLN A 14 5.61 -7.13 -22.02
C GLN A 14 6.53 -7.71 -23.10
N GLU A 15 6.02 -8.62 -23.92
CA GLU A 15 6.82 -9.23 -24.98
C GLU A 15 7.12 -8.22 -26.10
N LEU A 16 6.13 -7.40 -26.50
CA LEU A 16 6.34 -6.30 -27.43
C LEU A 16 7.35 -5.28 -26.90
N GLN A 17 7.29 -4.92 -25.62
CA GLN A 17 8.25 -4.00 -25.00
C GLN A 17 9.69 -4.52 -25.16
N LYS A 18 9.91 -5.79 -24.83
CA LYS A 18 11.23 -6.43 -24.91
C LYS A 18 11.75 -6.48 -26.34
N GLU A 19 10.92 -6.89 -27.29
CA GLU A 19 11.31 -7.02 -28.70
C GLU A 19 11.54 -5.66 -29.38
N ILE A 20 10.67 -4.67 -29.11
CA ILE A 20 10.86 -3.31 -29.62
C ILE A 20 12.16 -2.72 -29.08
N ALA A 21 12.48 -2.93 -27.80
CA ALA A 21 13.74 -2.47 -27.22
C ALA A 21 14.96 -3.09 -27.92
N MET A 22 14.93 -4.39 -28.21
CA MET A 22 16.04 -5.06 -28.93
C MET A 22 16.17 -4.57 -30.37
N ILE A 23 15.05 -4.39 -31.08
CA ILE A 23 15.03 -3.87 -32.46
C ILE A 23 15.60 -2.45 -32.53
N LEU A 24 15.15 -1.56 -31.64
CA LEU A 24 15.64 -0.19 -31.59
C LEU A 24 17.14 -0.11 -31.28
N GLN A 25 17.66 -1.03 -30.46
CA GLN A 25 19.08 -1.06 -30.10
C GLN A 25 19.98 -1.67 -31.19
N ARG A 26 19.52 -2.68 -31.93
CA ARG A 26 20.37 -3.47 -32.85
C ARG A 26 20.19 -3.12 -34.31
N GLU A 27 18.95 -2.85 -34.72
CA GLU A 27 18.56 -2.80 -36.13
C GLU A 27 18.29 -1.37 -36.64
N ILE A 28 18.00 -0.43 -35.73
CA ILE A 28 17.75 0.96 -36.09
C ILE A 28 19.02 1.79 -35.89
N LYS A 29 19.66 2.16 -37.01
CA LYS A 29 20.86 3.02 -37.06
C LYS A 29 20.54 4.37 -37.70
N ASP A 30 19.50 5.05 -37.23
CA ASP A 30 19.15 6.40 -37.69
C ASP A 30 19.98 7.44 -36.90
N PRO A 31 20.86 8.23 -37.56
CA PRO A 31 21.66 9.25 -36.89
C PRO A 31 20.83 10.29 -36.12
N ARG A 32 19.56 10.48 -36.51
CA ARG A 32 18.64 11.45 -35.88
C ARG A 32 18.20 11.02 -34.49
N LEU A 33 18.21 9.71 -34.18
CA LEU A 33 17.71 9.16 -32.91
C LEU A 33 18.69 9.27 -31.73
N GLY A 34 19.93 9.73 -31.97
CA GLY A 34 20.97 9.84 -30.96
C GLY A 34 21.58 8.50 -30.54
N MET A 35 22.48 8.52 -29.55
CA MET A 35 23.27 7.34 -29.16
C MET A 35 22.47 6.24 -28.42
N MET A 36 21.30 6.53 -27.84
CA MET A 36 20.51 5.52 -27.11
C MET A 36 19.03 5.90 -26.97
N VAL A 37 18.14 5.05 -27.52
CA VAL A 37 16.68 5.10 -27.29
C VAL A 37 16.31 3.98 -26.32
N THR A 38 15.58 4.31 -25.25
CA THR A 38 15.09 3.33 -24.27
C THR A 38 13.58 3.20 -24.37
N VAL A 39 13.05 1.97 -24.33
CA VAL A 39 11.59 1.72 -24.28
C VAL A 39 11.17 1.54 -22.83
N SER A 40 10.46 2.51 -22.27
CA SER A 40 10.02 2.50 -20.87
C SER A 40 8.76 1.65 -20.65
N GLY A 41 7.92 1.50 -21.67
CA GLY A 41 6.69 0.71 -21.59
C GLY A 41 5.99 0.51 -22.93
N VAL A 42 5.09 -0.48 -23.00
CA VAL A 42 4.17 -0.70 -24.13
C VAL A 42 2.76 -1.00 -23.63
N GLU A 43 1.77 -0.28 -24.13
CA GLU A 43 0.35 -0.52 -23.88
C GLU A 43 -0.35 -0.94 -25.16
N VAL A 44 -1.06 -2.07 -25.13
CA VAL A 44 -1.76 -2.61 -26.31
C VAL A 44 -3.27 -2.51 -26.12
N SER A 45 -3.99 -2.17 -27.20
CA SER A 45 -5.45 -2.17 -27.22
C SER A 45 -6.03 -3.56 -27.00
N ARG A 46 -7.30 -3.64 -26.57
CA ARG A 46 -7.96 -4.93 -26.26
C ARG A 46 -8.05 -5.87 -27.46
N ASP A 47 -8.16 -5.31 -28.67
CA ASP A 47 -8.20 -6.00 -29.95
C ASP A 47 -6.80 -6.27 -30.55
N LEU A 48 -5.73 -5.83 -29.87
CA LEU A 48 -4.33 -5.95 -30.29
C LEU A 48 -4.00 -5.23 -31.61
N ALA A 49 -4.87 -4.32 -32.07
CA ALA A 49 -4.66 -3.56 -33.32
C ALA A 49 -3.70 -2.38 -33.14
N TYR A 50 -3.59 -1.82 -31.94
CA TYR A 50 -2.79 -0.63 -31.64
C TYR A 50 -1.88 -0.83 -30.44
N ALA A 51 -0.65 -0.31 -30.52
CA ALA A 51 0.30 -0.30 -29.43
C ALA A 51 0.90 1.09 -29.22
N LYS A 52 0.75 1.62 -28.00
CA LYS A 52 1.43 2.82 -27.53
C LYS A 52 2.78 2.42 -26.96
N VAL A 53 3.86 2.98 -27.49
CA VAL A 53 5.23 2.67 -27.11
C VAL A 53 5.82 3.90 -26.43
N PHE A 54 6.14 3.79 -25.16
CA PHE A 54 6.75 4.86 -24.38
C PHE A 54 8.27 4.76 -24.50
N VAL A 55 8.91 5.86 -24.89
CA VAL A 55 10.34 5.94 -25.15
C VAL A 55 10.99 7.12 -24.46
N THR A 56 12.25 6.96 -24.09
CA THR A 56 13.07 7.99 -23.47
C THR A 56 14.38 8.13 -24.25
N PHE A 57 14.84 9.36 -24.43
CA PHE A 57 16.12 9.67 -25.08
C PHE A 57 17.09 10.18 -24.03
N LEU A 58 18.29 9.59 -23.98
CA LEU A 58 19.29 10.01 -23.00
C LEU A 58 19.79 11.44 -23.34
N ASN A 59 19.86 12.31 -22.32
CA ASN A 59 20.42 13.67 -22.37
C ASN A 59 19.64 14.76 -23.12
N ASP A 60 18.36 14.57 -23.46
CA ASP A 60 17.57 15.62 -24.09
C ASP A 60 16.83 16.48 -23.06
N LYS A 61 17.24 17.74 -22.93
CA LYS A 61 16.49 18.79 -22.23
C LYS A 61 15.74 19.73 -23.17
N ASP A 62 15.91 19.51 -24.48
CA ASP A 62 15.37 20.35 -25.55
C ASP A 62 14.11 19.68 -26.15
N GLU A 63 12.96 20.34 -26.01
CA GLU A 63 11.67 19.85 -26.52
C GLU A 63 11.65 19.68 -28.05
N GLU A 64 12.42 20.50 -28.78
CA GLU A 64 12.44 20.46 -30.24
C GLU A 64 13.23 19.24 -30.75
N ALA A 65 14.30 18.88 -30.04
CA ALA A 65 15.05 17.64 -30.29
C ALA A 65 14.19 16.39 -30.03
N VAL A 66 13.43 16.37 -28.94
CA VAL A 66 12.52 15.24 -28.62
C VAL A 66 11.45 15.08 -29.69
N LYS A 67 10.83 16.18 -30.16
CA LYS A 67 9.85 16.15 -31.25
C LYS A 67 10.45 15.59 -32.55
N ASN A 68 11.66 16.00 -32.89
CA ASN A 68 12.35 15.51 -34.09
C ASN A 68 12.69 14.01 -34.00
N ARG A 69 13.08 13.51 -32.82
CA ARG A 69 13.35 12.08 -32.59
C ARG A 69 12.10 11.22 -32.61
N LEU A 70 11.01 11.70 -32.01
CA LEU A 70 9.71 11.03 -32.10
C LEU A 70 9.22 10.96 -33.56
N LYS A 71 9.46 12.02 -34.35
CA LYS A 71 9.16 12.02 -35.79
C LYS A 71 9.96 10.95 -36.53
N ALA A 72 11.26 10.83 -36.24
CA ALA A 72 12.10 9.78 -36.83
C ALA A 72 11.63 8.36 -36.45
N LEU A 73 11.22 8.12 -35.20
CA LEU A 73 10.62 6.83 -34.81
C LEU A 73 9.29 6.56 -35.52
N LYS A 74 8.46 7.59 -35.72
CA LYS A 74 7.22 7.48 -36.47
C LYS A 74 7.48 7.10 -37.93
N GLU A 75 8.48 7.70 -38.56
CA GLU A 75 8.91 7.35 -39.93
C GLU A 75 9.46 5.91 -40.01
N ALA A 76 10.21 5.47 -39.00
CA ALA A 76 10.75 4.11 -38.91
C ALA A 76 9.72 3.04 -38.49
N SER A 77 8.51 3.44 -38.06
CA SER A 77 7.49 2.54 -37.50
C SER A 77 7.12 1.39 -38.43
N GLY A 78 7.04 1.62 -39.75
CA GLY A 78 6.76 0.57 -40.72
C GLY A 78 7.84 -0.51 -40.76
N TYR A 79 9.11 -0.10 -40.71
CA TYR A 79 10.24 -1.02 -40.69
C TYR A 79 10.31 -1.81 -39.36
N ILE A 80 10.09 -1.13 -38.23
CA ILE A 80 10.02 -1.77 -36.90
C ILE A 80 8.91 -2.82 -36.87
N ARG A 81 7.74 -2.53 -37.46
CA ARG A 81 6.62 -3.49 -37.55
C ARG A 81 6.98 -4.74 -38.36
N ILE A 82 7.73 -4.60 -39.45
CA ILE A 82 8.20 -5.76 -40.24
C ILE A 82 9.14 -6.64 -39.40
N LEU A 83 10.08 -6.04 -38.67
CA LEU A 83 11.01 -6.78 -37.81
C LEU A 83 10.29 -7.45 -36.64
N LEU A 84 9.35 -6.77 -35.99
CA LEU A 84 8.50 -7.35 -34.95
C LEU A 84 7.68 -8.54 -35.45
N GLY A 85 7.08 -8.41 -36.64
CA GLY A 85 6.31 -9.49 -37.25
C GLY A 85 7.14 -10.77 -37.43
N LYS A 86 8.42 -10.62 -37.81
CA LYS A 86 9.36 -11.74 -37.94
C LYS A 86 9.81 -12.29 -36.58
N ALA A 87 10.22 -11.42 -35.66
CA ALA A 87 10.75 -11.82 -34.36
C ALA A 87 9.70 -12.56 -33.51
N MET A 88 8.46 -12.06 -33.51
CA MET A 88 7.37 -12.57 -32.68
C MET A 88 6.40 -13.50 -33.45
N ARG A 89 6.66 -13.77 -34.74
CA ARG A 89 5.81 -14.58 -35.64
C ARG A 89 4.33 -14.12 -35.64
N LEU A 90 4.11 -12.81 -35.67
CA LEU A 90 2.77 -12.23 -35.60
C LEU A 90 2.10 -12.22 -36.97
N ARG A 91 0.84 -12.68 -37.03
CA ARG A 91 0.01 -12.59 -38.25
C ARG A 91 -0.42 -11.17 -38.56
N ILE A 92 -0.72 -10.39 -37.53
CA ILE A 92 -1.08 -8.97 -37.61
C ILE A 92 -0.25 -8.25 -36.56
N VAL A 93 0.57 -7.28 -37.00
CA VAL A 93 1.40 -6.47 -36.12
C VAL A 93 0.64 -5.18 -35.81
N PRO A 94 0.50 -4.79 -34.54
CA PRO A 94 -0.21 -3.57 -34.17
C PRO A 94 0.41 -2.34 -34.84
N GLU A 95 -0.40 -1.30 -35.05
CA GLU A 95 0.11 0.02 -35.37
C GLU A 95 0.84 0.60 -34.15
N LEU A 96 2.05 1.12 -34.37
CA LEU A 96 2.91 1.61 -33.30
C LEU A 96 2.85 3.13 -33.23
N THR A 97 2.52 3.65 -32.04
CA THR A 97 2.54 5.09 -31.76
C THR A 97 3.51 5.37 -30.63
N PHE A 98 4.51 6.22 -30.88
CA PHE A 98 5.57 6.51 -29.92
C PHE A 98 5.26 7.76 -29.08
N PHE A 99 5.50 7.66 -27.77
CA PHE A 99 5.30 8.73 -26.79
C PHE A 99 6.58 8.96 -26.00
N TYR A 100 6.95 10.21 -25.77
CA TYR A 100 8.09 10.53 -24.92
C TYR A 100 7.72 10.37 -23.44
N ASP A 101 8.56 9.68 -22.69
CA ASP A 101 8.42 9.45 -21.26
C ASP A 101 9.58 10.10 -20.50
N ASN A 102 9.27 11.17 -19.75
CA ASN A 102 10.24 11.93 -18.95
C ASN A 102 10.46 11.34 -17.55
N SER A 103 9.68 10.34 -17.13
CA SER A 103 9.73 9.80 -15.77
C SER A 103 11.08 9.14 -15.44
N LEU A 104 11.74 8.55 -16.44
CA LEU A 104 13.07 7.94 -16.29
C LEU A 104 14.20 8.98 -16.18
N ILE A 105 14.11 10.12 -16.86
CA ILE A 105 15.13 11.18 -16.82
C ILE A 105 15.10 11.90 -15.47
N GLU A 106 13.91 12.19 -14.93
CA GLU A 106 13.77 12.74 -13.58
C GLU A 106 14.31 11.77 -12.52
N GLY A 107 14.08 10.46 -12.69
CA GLY A 107 14.68 9.42 -11.85
C GLY A 107 16.21 9.39 -11.88
N MET A 108 16.82 9.51 -13.08
CA MET A 108 18.27 9.59 -13.23
C MET A 108 18.87 10.87 -12.64
N ARG A 109 18.21 12.02 -12.88
CA ARG A 109 18.64 13.32 -12.33
C ARG A 109 18.63 13.34 -10.81
N MET A 110 17.61 12.72 -10.19
CA MET A 110 17.59 12.52 -8.74
C MET A 110 18.75 11.64 -8.26
N SER A 111 19.09 10.58 -8.99
CA SER A 111 20.24 9.73 -8.66
C SER A 111 21.57 10.47 -8.76
N ASP A 112 21.74 11.35 -9.76
CA ASP A 112 22.94 12.15 -9.96
C ASP A 112 23.08 13.29 -8.93
N LEU A 113 21.97 13.92 -8.55
CA LEU A 113 21.91 14.87 -7.44
C LEU A 113 22.30 14.21 -6.12
N VAL A 114 21.78 13.00 -5.86
CA VAL A 114 22.16 12.23 -4.66
C VAL A 114 23.64 11.87 -4.70
N SER A 115 24.17 11.46 -5.86
CA SER A 115 25.57 11.08 -6.01
C SER A 115 26.53 12.26 -5.86
N SER A 116 26.16 13.43 -6.40
CA SER A 116 26.96 14.66 -6.27
C SER A 116 26.95 15.22 -4.84
N VAL A 117 25.82 15.16 -4.14
CA VAL A 117 25.74 15.49 -2.71
C VAL A 117 26.60 14.55 -1.88
N VAL A 118 26.58 13.24 -2.17
CA VAL A 118 27.43 12.25 -1.49
C VAL A 118 28.93 12.50 -1.74
N LYS A 119 29.29 12.92 -2.96
CA LYS A 119 30.68 13.23 -3.32
C LYS A 119 31.19 14.50 -2.63
N ASN A 120 30.37 15.54 -2.55
CA ASN A 120 30.67 16.77 -1.80
C ASN A 120 30.77 16.52 -0.28
N ASP A 121 29.98 15.59 0.26
CA ASP A 121 30.08 15.18 1.67
C ASP A 121 31.33 14.32 1.95
N ALA A 122 31.80 13.56 0.95
CA ALA A 122 33.04 12.80 1.03
C ALA A 122 34.27 13.71 0.96
N GLU A 123 34.26 14.77 0.15
CA GLU A 123 35.34 15.77 0.08
C GLU A 123 35.43 16.65 1.35
N ARG A 124 34.33 16.80 2.09
CA ARG A 124 34.30 17.47 3.40
C ARG A 124 34.85 16.63 4.54
N ARG A 125 35.00 15.31 4.36
CA ARG A 125 35.59 14.40 5.34
C ARG A 125 37.00 14.07 4.86
N GLY A 126 38.01 14.64 5.53
CA GLY A 126 39.43 14.50 5.18
C GLY A 126 39.89 13.03 5.04
N PRO A 127 41.06 12.81 4.43
CA PRO A 127 41.45 11.51 3.92
C PRO A 127 42.03 10.66 5.06
N ASP A 128 41.28 9.65 5.50
CA ASP A 128 41.88 8.55 6.22
C ASP A 128 41.16 7.22 5.98
N ALA A 129 41.96 6.16 6.07
CA ALA A 129 41.65 4.75 5.84
C ALA A 129 41.46 4.29 4.38
N THR A 130 42.60 4.17 3.70
CA THR A 130 42.87 3.14 2.69
C THR A 130 42.62 1.72 3.23
N GLY A 131 41.81 0.94 2.52
CA GLY A 131 41.62 -0.50 2.77
C GLY A 131 41.29 -1.23 1.46
N GLU A 132 42.13 -2.19 1.10
CA GLU A 132 42.26 -2.81 -0.22
C GLU A 132 41.02 -3.58 -0.71
N ARG A 133 40.82 -3.52 -2.02
CA ARG A 133 39.74 -4.19 -2.77
C ARG A 133 40.02 -5.68 -2.94
N ARG A 134 39.08 -6.54 -2.55
CA ARG A 134 38.88 -7.87 -3.15
C ARG A 134 37.40 -8.19 -3.35
N GLY A 135 37.04 -8.41 -4.62
CA GLY A 135 36.05 -9.39 -5.10
C GLY A 135 34.60 -9.37 -4.60
N GLY A 136 33.73 -8.66 -5.32
CA GLY A 136 32.45 -9.19 -5.85
C GLY A 136 31.38 -9.74 -4.91
N VAL A 137 30.53 -8.86 -4.38
CA VAL A 137 29.08 -9.09 -4.23
C VAL A 137 28.40 -7.75 -4.50
N MET A 138 27.33 -7.70 -5.30
CA MET A 138 26.53 -6.49 -5.48
C MET A 138 26.04 -6.01 -4.11
N SER A 139 26.67 -4.96 -3.57
CA SER A 139 26.29 -4.37 -2.31
C SER A 139 24.90 -3.75 -2.47
N ARG A 140 23.93 -4.31 -1.74
CA ARG A 140 22.60 -3.71 -1.58
C ARG A 140 22.76 -2.25 -1.11
N PRO A 141 21.85 -1.34 -1.47
CA PRO A 141 21.85 0.01 -0.94
C PRO A 141 21.92 -0.07 0.60
N ARG A 142 22.93 0.58 1.20
CA ARG A 142 23.12 0.59 2.65
C ARG A 142 21.82 1.01 3.32
N ARG A 143 21.23 0.10 4.10
CA ARG A 143 20.12 0.36 5.00
C ARG A 143 20.54 1.49 5.94
N ARG A 144 19.94 2.67 5.79
CA ARG A 144 20.27 3.85 6.60
C ARG A 144 19.61 3.84 7.98
N GLY A 145 18.60 2.99 8.19
CA GLY A 145 17.86 2.87 9.45
C GLY A 145 18.18 1.59 10.23
N ARG A 146 17.59 1.49 11.42
CA ARG A 146 17.53 0.34 12.32
C ARG A 146 16.66 -0.78 11.74
N ASP A 147 17.07 -2.02 11.99
CA ASP A 147 16.26 -3.23 11.76
C ASP A 147 15.36 -3.52 12.98
N VAL A 148 14.50 -2.54 13.30
CA VAL A 148 13.48 -2.66 14.34
C VAL A 148 12.25 -3.39 13.79
N HIS A 149 11.72 -4.37 14.54
CA HIS A 149 10.66 -5.27 14.08
C HIS A 149 9.54 -5.34 15.11
N GLY A 150 8.34 -4.92 14.74
CA GLY A 150 7.20 -4.93 15.64
C GLY A 150 6.02 -4.14 15.09
N VAL A 151 4.95 -4.05 15.88
CA VAL A 151 3.75 -3.27 15.53
C VAL A 151 3.53 -2.19 16.59
N LEU A 152 3.54 -0.93 16.18
CA LEU A 152 3.16 0.19 17.03
C LEU A 152 1.67 0.48 16.86
N LEU A 153 0.92 0.56 17.95
CA LEU A 153 -0.47 1.03 17.92
C LEU A 153 -0.47 2.55 18.07
N LEU A 154 -0.59 3.26 16.96
CA LEU A 154 -0.58 4.72 16.99
C LEU A 154 -2.00 5.27 17.12
N ASP A 155 -2.21 6.28 17.95
CA ASP A 155 -3.39 7.15 17.90
C ASP A 155 -3.14 8.26 16.86
N LYS A 156 -3.75 8.12 15.68
CA LYS A 156 -3.60 9.11 14.60
C LYS A 156 -4.30 10.41 15.04
N PRO A 157 -3.60 11.57 15.05
CA PRO A 157 -4.27 12.84 15.29
C PRO A 157 -5.14 13.25 14.10
N GLN A 158 -6.06 14.18 14.32
CA GLN A 158 -6.93 14.75 13.29
C GLN A 158 -6.11 15.63 12.32
N GLY A 159 -6.60 15.79 11.09
CA GLY A 159 -6.06 16.73 10.09
C GLY A 159 -4.80 16.26 9.35
N VAL A 160 -4.30 15.05 9.64
CA VAL A 160 -3.10 14.49 9.00
C VAL A 160 -3.41 13.20 8.26
N SER A 161 -2.75 12.97 7.12
CA SER A 161 -2.93 11.72 6.39
C SER A 161 -2.26 10.54 7.11
N SER A 162 -2.79 9.33 6.91
CA SER A 162 -2.20 8.11 7.47
C SER A 162 -0.76 7.88 7.00
N ASN A 163 -0.43 8.28 5.76
CA ASN A 163 0.92 8.13 5.23
C ASN A 163 1.90 9.14 5.87
N ASP A 164 1.49 10.39 6.08
CA ASP A 164 2.37 11.39 6.70
C ASP A 164 2.76 10.98 8.11
N VAL A 165 1.79 10.50 8.87
CA VAL A 165 1.98 10.00 10.22
C VAL A 165 2.86 8.74 10.24
N LEU A 166 2.64 7.81 9.31
CA LEU A 166 3.52 6.66 9.10
C LEU A 166 4.99 7.08 8.86
N GLN A 167 5.22 8.10 8.02
CA GLN A 167 6.59 8.58 7.76
C GLN A 167 7.21 9.23 8.99
N LYS A 168 6.43 9.93 9.83
CA LYS A 168 6.90 10.47 11.11
C LYS A 168 7.33 9.35 12.05
N VAL A 169 6.49 8.33 12.25
CA VAL A 169 6.83 7.16 13.08
C VAL A 169 8.07 6.44 12.55
N LYS A 170 8.16 6.23 11.23
CA LYS A 170 9.34 5.60 10.61
C LYS A 170 10.63 6.36 10.94
N ARG A 171 10.60 7.70 10.93
CA ARG A 171 11.75 8.54 11.28
C ARG A 171 12.08 8.48 12.77
N ILE A 172 11.07 8.54 13.64
CA ILE A 172 11.24 8.46 15.11
C ILE A 172 11.91 7.14 15.50
N PHE A 173 11.46 6.02 14.96
CA PHE A 173 12.07 4.71 15.20
C PHE A 173 13.35 4.47 14.39
N ASN A 174 13.75 5.43 13.54
CA ASN A 174 14.79 5.28 12.53
C ASN A 174 14.65 3.95 11.74
N ALA A 175 13.43 3.50 11.43
CA ALA A 175 13.19 2.17 10.88
C ALA A 175 13.52 2.11 9.37
N ASN A 176 14.17 1.03 8.92
CA ASN A 176 14.43 0.81 7.48
C ASN A 176 13.14 0.72 6.67
N ARG A 177 12.13 0.07 7.24
CA ARG A 177 10.86 -0.22 6.58
C ARG A 177 9.71 0.02 7.54
N ALA A 178 8.63 0.61 7.03
CA ALA A 178 7.39 0.79 7.78
C ALA A 178 6.19 0.72 6.83
N GLY A 179 5.03 0.32 7.35
CA GLY A 179 3.75 0.36 6.65
C GLY A 179 2.58 0.32 7.64
N HIS A 180 1.42 0.84 7.25
CA HIS A 180 0.21 0.82 8.08
C HIS A 180 -0.79 -0.26 7.63
N THR A 181 -1.71 -0.67 8.49
CA THR A 181 -2.64 -1.79 8.22
C THR A 181 -4.10 -1.39 7.97
N GLY A 182 -4.30 -0.16 7.49
CA GLY A 182 -5.60 0.34 7.07
C GLY A 182 -5.67 1.85 7.26
N ALA A 183 -5.78 2.59 6.16
CA ALA A 183 -5.82 4.04 6.22
C ALA A 183 -7.03 4.55 7.01
N LEU A 184 -6.83 5.67 7.69
CA LEU A 184 -7.85 6.56 8.23
C LEU A 184 -7.86 7.85 7.41
N ASP A 185 -9.04 8.38 7.16
CA ASP A 185 -9.25 9.67 6.52
C ASP A 185 -8.58 10.80 7.35
N PRO A 186 -8.24 11.95 6.74
CA PRO A 186 -7.62 13.06 7.48
C PRO A 186 -8.43 13.52 8.70
N LEU A 187 -9.75 13.70 8.55
CA LEU A 187 -10.70 13.99 9.63
C LEU A 187 -10.67 12.96 10.77
N ALA A 188 -10.44 11.68 10.43
CA ALA A 188 -10.56 10.61 11.41
C ALA A 188 -9.38 10.56 12.38
N THR A 189 -9.63 10.11 13.61
CA THR A 189 -8.60 9.83 14.63
C THR A 189 -8.61 8.36 15.05
N GLY A 190 -7.71 7.99 15.96
CA GLY A 190 -7.73 6.68 16.60
C GLY A 190 -6.71 5.69 16.05
N MET A 191 -6.94 4.42 16.34
CA MET A 191 -5.96 3.35 16.21
C MET A 191 -5.51 3.17 14.76
N LEU A 192 -4.22 3.37 14.50
CA LEU A 192 -3.55 3.12 13.23
C LEU A 192 -2.34 2.21 13.50
N PRO A 193 -2.47 0.88 13.34
CA PRO A 193 -1.34 -0.01 13.53
C PRO A 193 -0.26 0.25 12.47
N ILE A 194 0.96 0.51 12.93
CA ILE A 194 2.17 0.74 12.13
C ILE A 194 3.10 -0.46 12.29
N CYS A 195 3.23 -1.26 11.23
CA CYS A 195 4.19 -2.34 11.16
C CYS A 195 5.58 -1.78 10.83
N LEU A 196 6.59 -2.13 11.63
CA LEU A 196 7.99 -1.78 11.42
C LEU A 196 8.81 -3.02 11.00
N GLY A 197 9.75 -2.82 10.08
CA GLY A 197 10.68 -3.85 9.63
C GLY A 197 9.98 -5.09 9.09
N GLU A 198 10.32 -6.25 9.64
CA GLU A 198 9.80 -7.55 9.21
C GLU A 198 8.30 -7.71 9.46
N ALA A 199 7.71 -7.01 10.45
CA ALA A 199 6.28 -7.03 10.70
C ALA A 199 5.46 -6.58 9.48
N THR A 200 6.04 -5.75 8.60
CA THR A 200 5.38 -5.32 7.34
C THR A 200 5.08 -6.45 6.37
N LYS A 201 5.70 -7.63 6.53
CA LYS A 201 5.41 -8.82 5.73
C LYS A 201 4.06 -9.43 6.06
N PHE A 202 3.52 -9.14 7.24
CA PHE A 202 2.33 -9.78 7.81
C PHE A 202 1.14 -8.82 7.94
N SER A 203 1.29 -7.57 7.46
CA SER A 203 0.25 -6.54 7.53
C SER A 203 -1.06 -6.91 6.83
N GLN A 204 -1.00 -7.83 5.84
CA GLN A 204 -2.19 -8.31 5.13
C GLN A 204 -3.20 -8.96 6.06
N TYR A 205 -2.74 -9.68 7.10
CA TYR A 205 -3.64 -10.31 8.05
C TYR A 205 -4.45 -9.25 8.80
N LEU A 206 -3.82 -8.16 9.24
CA LEU A 206 -4.48 -7.00 9.87
C LEU A 206 -5.45 -6.25 8.97
N LEU A 207 -5.13 -6.16 7.67
CA LEU A 207 -6.03 -5.55 6.69
C LEU A 207 -7.37 -6.30 6.62
N ASP A 208 -7.36 -7.60 6.93
CA ASP A 208 -8.52 -8.46 6.80
C ASP A 208 -9.42 -8.52 8.04
N PHE A 209 -8.97 -7.99 9.18
CA PHE A 209 -9.77 -7.98 10.41
C PHE A 209 -10.94 -7.01 10.37
N ASP A 210 -11.86 -7.23 11.29
CA ASP A 210 -12.89 -6.31 11.72
C ASP A 210 -12.32 -5.06 12.43
N LYS A 211 -13.12 -3.99 12.43
CA LYS A 211 -12.78 -2.69 13.03
C LYS A 211 -13.99 -2.12 13.74
N ARG A 212 -13.74 -1.36 14.80
CA ARG A 212 -14.76 -0.64 15.56
C ARG A 212 -14.54 0.87 15.48
N TYR A 213 -15.61 1.60 15.26
CA TYR A 213 -15.60 3.05 15.08
C TYR A 213 -16.64 3.72 15.96
N ARG A 214 -16.26 4.87 16.52
CA ARG A 214 -17.18 5.86 17.06
C ARG A 214 -17.36 6.96 16.03
N VAL A 215 -18.60 7.34 15.75
CA VAL A 215 -18.92 8.34 14.72
C VAL A 215 -19.96 9.31 15.24
N ILE A 216 -19.78 10.60 14.93
CA ILE A 216 -20.81 11.62 15.05
C ILE A 216 -21.12 12.13 13.64
N ALA A 217 -22.40 12.09 13.30
CA ALA A 217 -22.94 12.58 12.04
C ALA A 217 -23.70 13.90 12.26
N ARG A 218 -23.57 14.82 11.31
CA ARG A 218 -24.43 16.00 11.18
C ARG A 218 -25.60 15.64 10.27
N LEU A 219 -26.81 15.65 10.82
CA LEU A 219 -28.07 15.43 10.11
C LEU A 219 -28.52 16.71 9.40
N GLY A 220 -29.28 16.56 8.33
CA GLY A 220 -29.85 17.69 7.58
C GLY A 220 -28.88 18.33 6.58
N GLU A 221 -27.62 17.93 6.57
CA GLU A 221 -26.60 18.40 5.62
C GLU A 221 -25.88 17.20 4.99
N ARG A 222 -25.77 17.20 3.66
CA ARG A 222 -25.01 16.19 2.91
C ARG A 222 -23.86 16.86 2.18
N THR A 223 -22.69 16.22 2.16
CA THR A 223 -21.47 16.73 1.49
C THR A 223 -21.02 15.81 0.36
N ASP A 224 -20.21 16.33 -0.57
CA ASP A 224 -19.64 15.58 -1.69
C ASP A 224 -18.65 14.47 -1.29
N THR A 225 -18.00 14.61 -0.12
CA THR A 225 -17.08 13.62 0.46
C THR A 225 -17.73 12.70 1.50
N SER A 226 -19.00 12.97 1.84
CA SER A 226 -19.74 12.36 2.97
C SER A 226 -19.07 12.57 4.35
N ASP A 227 -18.22 13.60 4.46
CA ASP A 227 -17.63 14.09 5.70
C ASP A 227 -17.52 15.63 5.72
N ALA A 228 -17.07 16.18 6.85
CA ALA A 228 -16.97 17.62 7.08
C ALA A 228 -15.85 18.31 6.30
N ASP A 229 -14.93 17.56 5.67
CA ASP A 229 -13.88 18.14 4.83
C ASP A 229 -14.39 18.47 3.41
N GLY A 230 -15.62 18.05 3.08
CA GLY A 230 -16.27 18.30 1.79
C GLY A 230 -17.13 19.57 1.73
N ASN A 231 -17.70 19.82 0.56
CA ASN A 231 -18.65 20.91 0.36
C ASN A 231 -20.08 20.42 0.57
N VAL A 232 -20.91 21.21 1.25
CA VAL A 232 -22.34 20.93 1.38
C VAL A 232 -22.99 20.97 -0.01
N VAL A 233 -23.58 19.86 -0.42
CA VAL A 233 -24.28 19.72 -1.70
C VAL A 233 -25.79 19.79 -1.56
N GLN A 234 -26.32 19.46 -0.37
CA GLN A 234 -27.74 19.47 -0.07
C GLN A 234 -27.99 19.78 1.41
N THR A 235 -29.05 20.53 1.68
CA THR A 235 -29.55 20.82 3.03
C THR A 235 -31.05 20.56 3.08
N ARG A 236 -31.51 19.83 4.09
CA ARG A 236 -32.93 19.49 4.31
C ARG A 236 -33.26 19.55 5.81
N PRO A 237 -34.52 19.84 6.17
CA PRO A 237 -34.93 19.81 7.58
C PRO A 237 -34.85 18.39 8.15
N VAL A 238 -34.50 18.30 9.44
CA VAL A 238 -34.56 17.06 10.21
C VAL A 238 -35.98 16.92 10.77
N SER A 239 -36.77 15.98 10.24
CA SER A 239 -38.20 15.83 10.59
C SER A 239 -38.65 14.40 10.90
N PHE A 240 -37.70 13.46 11.04
CA PHE A 240 -38.00 12.08 11.40
C PHE A 240 -38.23 11.91 12.92
N SER A 241 -38.88 10.82 13.28
CA SER A 241 -39.14 10.38 14.66
C SER A 241 -38.09 9.37 15.14
N GLN A 242 -37.99 9.17 16.47
CA GLN A 242 -37.11 8.14 17.03
C GLN A 242 -37.39 6.74 16.47
N ALA A 243 -38.66 6.39 16.24
CA ALA A 243 -39.03 5.09 15.68
C ALA A 243 -38.54 4.89 14.23
N GLU A 244 -38.54 5.96 13.43
CA GLU A 244 -37.99 5.94 12.07
C GLU A 244 -36.46 5.83 12.10
N LEU A 245 -35.80 6.50 13.05
CA LEU A 245 -34.36 6.36 13.29
C LEU A 245 -34.00 4.92 13.64
N ASP A 246 -34.68 4.32 14.62
CA ASP A 246 -34.42 2.94 15.05
C ASP A 246 -34.60 1.95 13.89
N THR A 247 -35.67 2.12 13.11
CA THR A 247 -35.95 1.32 11.91
C THR A 247 -34.87 1.50 10.83
N ALA A 248 -34.39 2.73 10.62
CA ALA A 248 -33.33 3.00 9.68
C ALA A 248 -32.03 2.30 10.11
N LEU A 249 -31.61 2.48 11.37
CA LEU A 249 -30.38 1.88 11.90
C LEU A 249 -30.42 0.35 11.87
N GLU A 250 -31.56 -0.27 12.16
CA GLU A 250 -31.71 -1.73 12.12
C GLU A 250 -31.40 -2.30 10.73
N SER A 251 -31.79 -1.59 9.67
CA SER A 251 -31.57 -2.05 8.30
C SER A 251 -30.11 -2.04 7.84
N PHE A 252 -29.21 -1.40 8.60
CA PHE A 252 -27.77 -1.39 8.31
C PHE A 252 -27.01 -2.49 9.05
N ARG A 253 -27.68 -3.26 9.92
CA ARG A 253 -27.06 -4.40 10.62
C ARG A 253 -26.95 -5.61 9.70
N GLY A 254 -25.96 -6.46 9.95
CA GLY A 254 -25.75 -7.69 9.20
C GLY A 254 -25.04 -7.48 7.86
N GLU A 255 -25.28 -8.39 6.92
CA GLU A 255 -24.66 -8.36 5.60
C GLU A 255 -25.40 -7.40 4.66
N THR A 256 -24.68 -6.44 4.12
CA THR A 256 -25.23 -5.45 3.17
C THR A 256 -24.25 -5.22 2.02
N LEU A 257 -24.76 -4.63 0.93
CA LEU A 257 -23.94 -4.16 -0.18
C LEU A 257 -23.68 -2.68 -0.03
N GLN A 258 -22.42 -2.27 -0.12
CA GLN A 258 -22.02 -0.88 -0.04
C GLN A 258 -21.30 -0.46 -1.33
N VAL A 259 -21.70 0.67 -1.90
CA VAL A 259 -20.96 1.30 -3.00
C VAL A 259 -19.88 2.21 -2.41
N PRO A 260 -18.59 1.91 -2.60
CA PRO A 260 -17.52 2.74 -2.05
C PRO A 260 -17.59 4.19 -2.57
N SER A 261 -17.18 5.15 -1.75
CA SER A 261 -17.06 6.56 -2.17
C SER A 261 -15.99 6.75 -3.26
N MET A 262 -16.20 7.75 -4.12
CA MET A 262 -15.19 8.26 -5.05
C MET A 262 -13.95 8.79 -4.33
N PHE A 263 -14.11 9.34 -3.12
CA PHE A 263 -13.01 9.80 -2.27
C PHE A 263 -12.41 8.64 -1.46
N SER A 264 -11.88 7.64 -2.17
CA SER A 264 -11.28 6.44 -1.57
C SER A 264 -9.95 6.04 -2.21
N ALA A 265 -9.17 5.25 -1.49
CA ALA A 265 -7.89 4.71 -1.95
C ALA A 265 -8.01 3.47 -2.87
N LEU A 266 -9.24 3.07 -3.23
CA LEU A 266 -9.47 2.00 -4.20
C LEU A 266 -8.84 2.39 -5.55
N LYS A 267 -8.29 1.43 -6.28
CA LYS A 267 -7.62 1.72 -7.55
C LYS A 267 -8.53 1.42 -8.74
N HIS A 268 -8.60 2.36 -9.67
CA HIS A 268 -9.11 2.17 -11.02
C HIS A 268 -7.96 2.39 -12.00
N GLN A 269 -7.70 1.42 -12.88
CA GLN A 269 -6.61 1.47 -13.86
C GLN A 269 -5.23 1.89 -13.27
N GLY A 270 -4.91 1.41 -12.07
CA GLY A 270 -3.64 1.66 -11.40
C GLY A 270 -3.58 2.94 -10.55
N ARG A 271 -4.54 3.86 -10.70
CA ARG A 271 -4.62 5.12 -9.92
C ARG A 271 -5.72 5.07 -8.85
N PRO A 272 -5.53 5.65 -7.66
CA PRO A 272 -6.57 5.78 -6.63
C PRO A 272 -7.81 6.58 -7.10
N LEU A 273 -9.00 6.21 -6.61
CA LEU A 273 -10.28 6.86 -6.97
C LEU A 273 -10.32 8.34 -6.56
N TYR A 274 -9.72 8.69 -5.42
CA TYR A 274 -9.67 10.09 -4.98
C TYR A 274 -8.94 11.01 -5.98
N GLU A 275 -8.02 10.48 -6.81
CA GLU A 275 -7.34 11.28 -7.84
C GLU A 275 -8.31 11.65 -8.98
N TYR A 276 -9.19 10.73 -9.35
CA TYR A 276 -10.25 10.98 -10.33
C TYR A 276 -11.30 11.93 -9.77
N ALA A 277 -11.71 11.74 -8.50
CA ALA A 277 -12.68 12.61 -7.83
C ALA A 277 -12.23 14.08 -7.82
N ARG A 278 -10.94 14.34 -7.51
CA ARG A 278 -10.35 15.69 -7.55
C ARG A 278 -10.28 16.31 -8.94
N GLN A 279 -10.35 15.49 -9.99
CA GLN A 279 -10.43 15.94 -11.38
C GLN A 279 -11.89 16.11 -11.84
N GLY A 280 -12.88 15.90 -10.97
CA GLY A 280 -14.30 15.89 -11.32
C GLY A 280 -14.71 14.70 -12.17
N ILE A 281 -13.88 13.65 -12.24
CA ILE A 281 -14.15 12.45 -13.03
C ILE A 281 -14.85 11.43 -12.14
N GLU A 282 -16.12 11.15 -12.44
CA GLU A 282 -16.86 10.09 -11.77
C GLU A 282 -16.58 8.72 -12.43
N ILE A 283 -16.27 7.73 -11.60
CA ILE A 283 -16.06 6.35 -12.00
C ILE A 283 -17.18 5.52 -11.39
N ALA A 284 -17.80 4.63 -12.16
CA ALA A 284 -18.75 3.66 -11.63
C ALA A 284 -18.03 2.63 -10.73
N ARG A 285 -18.58 2.37 -9.55
CA ARG A 285 -18.05 1.40 -8.58
C ARG A 285 -19.07 0.30 -8.36
N GLU A 286 -18.63 -0.94 -8.50
CA GLU A 286 -19.43 -2.10 -8.12
C GLU A 286 -19.67 -2.09 -6.60
N PRO A 287 -20.92 -2.38 -6.14
CA PRO A 287 -21.19 -2.63 -4.73
C PRO A 287 -20.35 -3.79 -4.18
N ARG A 288 -19.94 -3.70 -2.92
CA ARG A 288 -19.14 -4.72 -2.25
C ARG A 288 -19.86 -5.22 -1.00
N PRO A 289 -19.76 -6.53 -0.70
CA PRO A 289 -20.30 -7.06 0.54
C PRO A 289 -19.52 -6.49 1.73
N ILE A 290 -20.27 -6.03 2.72
CA ILE A 290 -19.80 -5.64 4.03
C ILE A 290 -20.67 -6.31 5.08
N THR A 291 -20.16 -6.44 6.29
CA THR A 291 -20.92 -6.92 7.43
C THR A 291 -20.81 -5.90 8.56
N VAL A 292 -21.95 -5.43 9.04
CA VAL A 292 -22.04 -4.64 10.29
C VAL A 292 -22.44 -5.60 11.39
N TYR A 293 -21.45 -6.05 12.16
CA TYR A 293 -21.65 -7.01 13.25
C TYR A 293 -22.44 -6.39 14.39
N GLU A 294 -22.19 -5.10 14.68
CA GLU A 294 -22.87 -4.37 15.72
C GLU A 294 -22.99 -2.90 15.34
N LEU A 295 -24.15 -2.31 15.66
CA LEU A 295 -24.43 -0.88 15.50
C LEU A 295 -25.11 -0.41 16.78
N GLN A 296 -24.45 0.38 17.62
CA GLN A 296 -25.04 0.91 18.83
C GLN A 296 -25.45 2.36 18.61
N PHE A 297 -26.70 2.68 18.93
CA PHE A 297 -27.15 4.05 19.10
C PHE A 297 -26.63 4.59 20.43
N ILE A 298 -25.96 5.75 20.41
CA ILE A 298 -25.38 6.36 21.60
C ILE A 298 -26.22 7.54 22.06
N ARG A 299 -26.43 8.52 21.18
CA ARG A 299 -27.27 9.69 21.44
C ARG A 299 -27.74 10.33 20.13
N TRP A 300 -28.82 11.08 20.23
CA TRP A 300 -29.28 12.01 19.20
C TRP A 300 -29.70 13.32 19.89
N GLU A 301 -29.02 14.41 19.56
CA GLU A 301 -29.21 15.73 20.17
C GLU A 301 -29.14 16.81 19.10
N GLY A 302 -30.24 17.54 18.90
CA GLY A 302 -30.35 18.49 17.80
C GLY A 302 -30.13 17.81 16.44
N ASP A 303 -29.15 18.30 15.69
CA ASP A 303 -28.79 17.73 14.38
C ASP A 303 -27.58 16.78 14.47
N GLU A 304 -27.20 16.32 15.66
CA GLU A 304 -26.09 15.37 15.84
C GLU A 304 -26.57 13.98 16.20
N LEU A 305 -26.11 12.97 15.46
CA LEU A 305 -26.33 11.55 15.73
C LEU A 305 -25.00 10.87 16.04
N GLU A 306 -24.87 10.29 17.23
CA GLU A 306 -23.69 9.53 17.62
C GLU A 306 -23.96 8.02 17.62
N LEU A 307 -23.09 7.27 16.94
CA LEU A 307 -23.17 5.83 16.79
C LEU A 307 -21.82 5.17 17.12
N GLU A 308 -21.88 3.91 17.53
CA GLU A 308 -20.73 3.01 17.54
C GLU A 308 -20.95 1.83 16.60
N ILE A 309 -20.00 1.56 15.72
CA ILE A 309 -20.15 0.60 14.62
C ILE A 309 -18.98 -0.38 14.64
N HIS A 310 -19.29 -1.67 14.74
CA HIS A 310 -18.37 -2.78 14.55
C HIS A 310 -18.62 -3.43 13.20
N CYS A 311 -17.63 -3.40 12.32
CA CYS A 311 -17.82 -3.80 10.93
C CYS A 311 -16.64 -4.58 10.36
N SER A 312 -16.90 -5.29 9.27
CA SER A 312 -15.90 -5.99 8.47
C SER A 312 -14.91 -5.03 7.81
N LYS A 313 -13.79 -5.57 7.33
CA LYS A 313 -12.83 -4.83 6.51
C LYS A 313 -13.50 -4.14 5.31
N GLY A 314 -12.95 -3.00 4.90
CA GLY A 314 -13.38 -2.32 3.68
C GLY A 314 -14.71 -1.57 3.80
N THR A 315 -15.35 -1.56 4.97
CA THR A 315 -16.54 -0.78 5.26
C THR A 315 -16.20 0.70 5.36
N TYR A 316 -16.91 1.54 4.61
CA TYR A 316 -16.81 2.99 4.64
C TYR A 316 -17.88 3.55 5.58
N ILE A 317 -17.47 4.01 6.76
CA ILE A 317 -18.39 4.63 7.74
C ILE A 317 -19.05 5.89 7.16
N ARG A 318 -18.30 6.68 6.38
CA ARG A 318 -18.84 7.84 5.65
C ARG A 318 -20.04 7.48 4.78
N THR A 319 -19.95 6.38 4.04
CA THR A 319 -21.06 5.90 3.20
C THR A 319 -22.23 5.39 4.05
N ILE A 320 -21.99 4.69 5.16
CA ILE A 320 -23.08 4.31 6.08
C ILE A 320 -23.84 5.56 6.56
N ILE A 321 -23.13 6.60 6.97
CA ILE A 321 -23.76 7.82 7.45
C ILE A 321 -24.53 8.54 6.34
N ASP A 322 -23.97 8.66 5.14
CA ASP A 322 -24.66 9.22 3.97
C ASP A 322 -25.96 8.46 3.69
N ASP A 323 -25.89 7.13 3.63
CA ASP A 323 -27.04 6.25 3.35
C ASP A 323 -28.09 6.30 4.47
N VAL A 324 -27.68 6.38 5.75
CA VAL A 324 -28.60 6.59 6.89
C VAL A 324 -29.32 7.92 6.72
N GLY A 325 -28.60 9.00 6.39
CA GLY A 325 -29.18 10.31 6.16
C GLY A 325 -30.17 10.32 4.99
N GLU A 326 -29.85 9.68 3.87
CA GLU A 326 -30.75 9.52 2.73
C GLU A 326 -32.01 8.73 3.12
N LYS A 327 -31.85 7.65 3.88
CA LYS A 327 -32.97 6.82 4.34
C LYS A 327 -33.91 7.57 5.28
N LEU A 328 -33.37 8.47 6.10
CA LEU A 328 -34.14 9.36 6.98
C LEU A 328 -34.70 10.58 6.26
N GLY A 329 -34.36 10.78 4.98
CA GLY A 329 -34.87 11.86 4.14
C GLY A 329 -34.25 13.23 4.39
N CYS A 330 -33.35 13.38 5.36
CA CYS A 330 -32.69 14.65 5.69
C CYS A 330 -31.27 14.78 5.11
N GLY A 331 -30.63 13.66 4.77
CA GLY A 331 -29.19 13.63 4.46
C GLY A 331 -28.33 13.72 5.73
N ALA A 332 -27.09 13.27 5.63
CA ALA A 332 -26.13 13.36 6.72
C ALA A 332 -24.69 13.27 6.20
N HIS A 333 -23.74 13.75 7.00
CA HIS A 333 -22.31 13.56 6.76
C HIS A 333 -21.55 13.38 8.08
N VAL A 334 -20.35 12.81 8.02
CA VAL A 334 -19.51 12.57 9.19
C VAL A 334 -18.82 13.86 9.64
N ILE A 335 -19.01 14.26 10.90
CA ILE A 335 -18.29 15.39 11.53
C ILE A 335 -17.21 14.93 12.52
N MET A 336 -17.33 13.72 13.07
CA MET A 336 -16.29 13.11 13.88
C MET A 336 -16.21 11.62 13.58
N LEU A 337 -15.00 11.11 13.37
CA LEU A 337 -14.76 9.68 13.20
C LEU A 337 -13.54 9.25 14.01
N ARG A 338 -13.71 8.25 14.87
CA ARG A 338 -12.62 7.68 15.65
C ARG A 338 -12.62 6.16 15.53
N ARG A 339 -11.51 5.58 15.08
CA ARG A 339 -11.32 4.12 15.11
C ARG A 339 -10.84 3.70 16.49
N VAL A 340 -11.72 3.08 17.26
CA VAL A 340 -11.44 2.67 18.64
C VAL A 340 -10.82 1.28 18.72
N GLN A 341 -10.96 0.45 17.69
CA GLN A 341 -10.40 -0.90 17.72
C GLN A 341 -10.03 -1.41 16.32
N VAL A 342 -8.94 -2.17 16.24
CA VAL A 342 -8.56 -2.99 15.08
C VAL A 342 -8.23 -4.39 15.60
N ALA A 343 -8.93 -5.41 15.10
CA ALA A 343 -8.77 -6.78 15.59
C ALA A 343 -8.89 -6.84 17.14
N ARG A 344 -8.05 -7.67 17.78
CA ARG A 344 -7.97 -7.80 19.25
C ARG A 344 -6.91 -6.92 19.88
N TYR A 345 -6.49 -5.85 19.19
CA TYR A 345 -5.45 -5.00 19.73
C TYR A 345 -5.94 -4.18 20.94
N PRO A 346 -5.14 -4.12 22.02
CA PRO A 346 -5.48 -3.40 23.23
C PRO A 346 -5.51 -1.89 22.99
N TYR A 347 -6.60 -1.25 23.42
CA TYR A 347 -6.80 0.19 23.26
C TYR A 347 -5.80 1.00 24.10
N GLU A 348 -5.52 0.54 25.30
CA GLU A 348 -4.61 1.13 26.28
C GLU A 348 -3.13 1.13 25.85
N ARG A 349 -2.78 0.35 24.82
CA ARG A 349 -1.43 0.33 24.23
C ARG A 349 -1.26 1.37 23.11
N MET A 350 -2.31 2.15 22.80
CA MET A 350 -2.21 3.22 21.83
C MET A 350 -1.32 4.34 22.36
N VAL A 351 -0.48 4.88 21.46
CA VAL A 351 0.38 6.02 21.76
C VAL A 351 0.16 7.15 20.76
N THR A 352 0.19 8.39 21.23
CA THR A 352 0.06 9.58 20.37
C THR A 352 1.42 9.97 19.80
N LEU A 353 1.42 10.75 18.71
CA LEU A 353 2.66 11.36 18.21
C LEU A 353 3.31 12.30 19.24
N GLU A 354 2.51 12.96 20.08
CA GLU A 354 3.01 13.82 21.15
C GLU A 354 3.78 13.02 22.19
N GLN A 355 3.24 11.90 22.65
CA GLN A 355 3.93 10.99 23.57
C GLN A 355 5.25 10.46 22.99
N LEU A 356 5.25 10.07 21.70
CA LEU A 356 6.49 9.63 21.04
C LEU A 356 7.56 10.73 20.96
N ASN A 357 7.15 11.98 20.72
CA ASN A 357 8.08 13.11 20.73
C ASN A 357 8.53 13.46 22.16
N GLY A 358 7.67 13.28 23.16
CA GLY A 358 8.02 13.42 24.58
C GLY A 358 9.16 12.47 24.97
N LEU A 359 9.03 11.18 24.63
CA LEU A 359 10.08 10.18 24.86
C LEU A 359 11.39 10.52 24.14
N LEU A 360 11.31 11.12 22.95
CA LEU A 360 12.51 11.60 22.24
C LEU A 360 13.22 12.72 23.02
N THR A 361 12.47 13.69 23.53
CA THR A 361 13.02 14.77 24.36
C THR A 361 13.63 14.22 25.65
N GLU A 362 12.89 13.38 26.38
CA GLU A 362 13.34 12.78 27.64
C GLU A 362 14.61 11.93 27.47
N ALA A 363 14.67 11.09 26.42
CA ALA A 363 15.85 10.29 26.12
C ALA A 363 17.07 11.16 25.79
N THR A 364 16.86 12.27 25.07
CA THR A 364 17.91 13.22 24.72
C THR A 364 18.46 13.94 25.95
N GLU A 365 17.58 14.38 26.85
CA GLU A 365 17.96 15.06 28.09
C GLU A 365 18.65 14.12 29.09
N ALA A 366 18.17 12.88 29.20
CA ALA A 366 18.73 11.87 30.11
C ALA A 366 20.00 11.19 29.54
N GLY A 367 20.34 11.41 28.27
CA GLY A 367 21.46 10.74 27.61
C GLY A 367 21.27 9.22 27.44
N ILE A 368 20.02 8.74 27.40
CA ILE A 368 19.68 7.32 27.28
C ILE A 368 19.42 6.98 25.81
N PRO A 369 19.84 5.81 25.31
CA PRO A 369 19.47 5.38 23.95
C PRO A 369 17.95 5.34 23.76
N LEU A 370 17.47 6.03 22.73
CA LEU A 370 16.04 6.20 22.45
C LEU A 370 15.30 4.87 22.25
N GLU A 371 15.98 3.88 21.68
CA GLU A 371 15.49 2.51 21.51
C GLU A 371 14.97 1.88 22.82
N ASN A 372 15.60 2.17 23.95
CA ASN A 372 15.22 1.61 25.25
C ASN A 372 13.86 2.12 25.72
N GLN A 373 13.42 3.29 25.24
CA GLN A 373 12.11 3.85 25.53
C GLN A 373 11.07 3.50 24.45
N LEU A 374 11.49 3.46 23.18
CA LEU A 374 10.58 3.23 22.05
C LEU A 374 10.23 1.75 21.83
N ASP A 375 11.22 0.86 21.88
CA ASP A 375 11.03 -0.55 21.53
C ASP A 375 10.04 -1.28 22.47
N PRO A 376 9.96 -0.98 23.78
CA PRO A 376 8.93 -1.53 24.66
C PRO A 376 7.48 -1.20 24.26
N LEU A 377 7.27 -0.12 23.49
CA LEU A 377 5.93 0.25 23.00
C LEU A 377 5.45 -0.73 21.92
N LEU A 378 6.36 -1.41 21.23
CA LEU A 378 6.03 -2.30 20.13
C LEU A 378 5.38 -3.59 20.62
N LEU A 379 4.36 -4.02 19.89
CA LEU A 379 3.86 -5.37 19.96
C LEU A 379 4.76 -6.31 19.12
N PRO A 380 4.75 -7.62 19.43
CA PRO A 380 5.49 -8.62 18.66
C PRO A 380 5.21 -8.54 17.15
N MET A 381 6.22 -8.83 16.33
CA MET A 381 6.12 -8.72 14.87
C MET A 381 5.11 -9.70 14.25
N ASP A 382 4.80 -10.79 14.96
CA ASP A 382 3.83 -11.81 14.58
C ASP A 382 2.43 -11.55 15.13
N SER A 383 2.23 -10.48 15.92
CA SER A 383 0.91 -10.07 16.40
C SER A 383 -0.14 -9.87 15.30
N PRO A 384 0.19 -9.44 14.05
CA PRO A 384 -0.78 -9.46 12.95
C PRO A 384 -1.38 -10.83 12.65
N ALA A 385 -0.66 -11.90 13.01
CA ALA A 385 -1.02 -13.29 12.75
C ALA A 385 -1.39 -14.04 14.05
N ALA A 386 -1.66 -13.33 15.15
CA ALA A 386 -1.87 -13.94 16.46
C ALA A 386 -3.02 -14.97 16.49
N ASP A 387 -4.05 -14.77 15.66
CA ASP A 387 -5.22 -15.66 15.60
C ASP A 387 -4.96 -16.97 14.83
N PHE A 388 -3.81 -17.10 14.14
CA PHE A 388 -3.44 -18.35 13.50
C PHE A 388 -2.82 -19.33 14.51
N PRO A 389 -3.10 -20.64 14.38
CA PRO A 389 -2.47 -21.67 15.19
C PRO A 389 -0.94 -21.62 15.11
N GLU A 390 -0.27 -21.94 16.21
CA GLU A 390 1.20 -22.02 16.28
C GLU A 390 1.67 -23.46 16.04
N VAL A 391 2.69 -23.61 15.19
CA VAL A 391 3.46 -24.85 15.02
C VAL A 391 4.92 -24.57 15.39
N ASN A 392 5.39 -25.17 16.48
CA ASN A 392 6.78 -25.04 16.91
C ASN A 392 7.65 -26.13 16.28
N LEU A 393 8.75 -25.73 15.67
CA LEU A 393 9.72 -26.62 15.04
C LEU A 393 10.97 -26.78 15.89
N LEU A 394 11.51 -27.99 15.91
CA LEU A 394 12.88 -28.24 16.39
C LEU A 394 13.87 -27.49 15.47
N SER A 395 14.95 -26.95 16.03
CA SER A 395 15.93 -26.16 15.25
C SER A 395 16.50 -26.90 14.05
N ALA A 396 16.73 -28.22 14.17
CA ALA A 396 17.18 -29.05 13.05
C ALA A 396 16.18 -29.05 11.88
N VAL A 397 14.88 -29.05 12.17
CA VAL A 397 13.80 -29.01 11.17
C VAL A 397 13.60 -27.59 10.64
N ALA A 398 13.67 -26.59 11.53
CA ALA A 398 13.56 -25.18 11.19
C ALA A 398 14.62 -24.74 10.17
N ALA A 399 15.83 -25.33 10.21
CA ALA A 399 16.89 -25.06 9.23
C ALA A 399 16.45 -25.36 7.77
N TYR A 400 15.77 -26.48 7.55
CA TYR A 400 15.23 -26.85 6.22
C TYR A 400 14.04 -25.96 5.85
N PHE A 401 13.16 -25.69 6.82
CA PHE A 401 12.01 -24.82 6.63
C PHE A 401 12.42 -23.40 6.20
N LYS A 402 13.45 -22.83 6.83
CA LYS A 402 14.02 -21.51 6.49
C LYS A 402 14.63 -21.46 5.08
N GLN A 403 14.98 -22.60 4.50
CA GLN A 403 15.46 -22.74 3.11
C GLN A 403 14.32 -22.96 2.10
N GLY A 404 13.07 -22.87 2.53
CA GLY A 404 11.91 -23.02 1.66
C GLY A 404 11.38 -24.45 1.51
N GLN A 405 11.91 -25.41 2.29
CA GLN A 405 11.47 -26.81 2.21
C GLN A 405 10.22 -27.05 3.07
N PRO A 406 9.19 -27.76 2.56
CA PRO A 406 8.10 -28.27 3.39
C PRO A 406 8.62 -29.34 4.36
N VAL A 407 8.24 -29.24 5.64
CA VAL A 407 8.74 -30.11 6.71
C VAL A 407 7.62 -30.84 7.43
N GLN A 408 7.94 -31.99 8.02
CA GLN A 408 7.04 -32.65 8.98
C GLN A 408 7.23 -32.06 10.37
N ALA A 409 6.14 -31.92 11.11
CA ALA A 409 6.13 -31.47 12.49
C ALA A 409 5.03 -32.20 13.27
N SER A 410 5.15 -32.21 14.59
CA SER A 410 4.13 -32.75 15.48
C SER A 410 3.06 -31.68 15.79
N ASN A 411 1.85 -32.11 16.15
CA ASN A 411 0.74 -31.24 16.56
C ASN A 411 0.34 -30.19 15.49
N VAL A 412 0.40 -30.58 14.22
CA VAL A 412 0.05 -29.72 13.10
C VAL A 412 -1.47 -29.77 12.85
N PRO A 413 -2.15 -28.63 12.61
CA PRO A 413 -3.54 -28.61 12.19
C PRO A 413 -3.75 -29.39 10.88
N ALA A 414 -4.98 -29.85 10.62
CA ALA A 414 -5.27 -30.62 9.40
C ALA A 414 -5.09 -29.80 8.10
N GLN A 415 -5.35 -28.49 8.14
CA GLN A 415 -5.26 -27.60 6.98
C GLN A 415 -5.13 -26.13 7.42
N GLY A 416 -4.79 -25.25 6.49
CA GLY A 416 -4.83 -23.81 6.67
C GLY A 416 -3.50 -23.16 7.03
N LEU A 417 -3.55 -21.86 7.33
CA LEU A 417 -2.37 -21.06 7.66
C LEU A 417 -1.99 -21.22 9.14
N VAL A 418 -0.69 -21.26 9.41
CA VAL A 418 -0.11 -21.37 10.75
C VAL A 418 1.04 -20.39 10.95
N ARG A 419 1.21 -19.92 12.17
CA ARG A 419 2.45 -19.29 12.64
C ARG A 419 3.48 -20.37 12.95
N VAL A 420 4.73 -20.14 12.57
CA VAL A 420 5.82 -21.09 12.81
C VAL A 420 6.84 -20.47 13.75
N THR A 421 7.15 -21.22 14.80
CA THR A 421 8.14 -20.87 15.83
C THR A 421 9.29 -21.88 15.84
N GLU A 422 10.45 -21.49 16.40
CA GLU A 422 11.64 -22.32 16.49
C GLU A 422 12.11 -22.51 17.95
N GLY A 423 12.35 -23.76 18.31
CA GLY A 423 13.05 -24.16 19.54
C GLY A 423 12.26 -23.91 20.83
N GLU A 424 12.96 -23.99 21.96
CA GLU A 424 12.35 -23.78 23.29
C GLU A 424 11.92 -22.33 23.53
N ALA A 425 12.70 -21.38 22.97
CA ALA A 425 12.38 -19.95 23.03
C ALA A 425 11.17 -19.57 22.15
N ARG A 426 10.64 -20.50 21.35
CA ARG A 426 9.52 -20.31 20.41
C ARG A 426 9.69 -19.05 19.57
N LYS A 427 10.89 -18.84 19.04
CA LYS A 427 11.20 -17.67 18.23
C LYS A 427 10.38 -17.72 16.95
N PHE A 428 9.58 -16.70 16.67
CA PHE A 428 8.80 -16.65 15.43
C PHE A 428 9.70 -16.56 14.20
N ILE A 429 9.53 -17.48 13.25
CA ILE A 429 10.32 -17.58 12.02
C ILE A 429 9.51 -17.35 10.74
N GLY A 430 8.17 -17.28 10.83
CA GLY A 430 7.32 -16.90 9.72
C GLY A 430 5.95 -17.59 9.69
N MET A 431 5.26 -17.43 8.57
CA MET A 431 3.98 -18.08 8.28
C MET A 431 4.17 -19.26 7.34
N ALA A 432 3.37 -20.31 7.57
CA ALA A 432 3.26 -21.49 6.73
C ALA A 432 1.82 -21.80 6.38
N GLU A 433 1.65 -22.74 5.46
CA GLU A 433 0.38 -23.38 5.15
C GLU A 433 0.56 -24.89 5.22
N ILE A 434 -0.46 -25.58 5.74
CA ILE A 434 -0.48 -27.04 5.75
C ILE A 434 -0.93 -27.50 4.37
N VAL A 435 -0.07 -28.27 3.69
CA VAL A 435 -0.35 -28.83 2.36
C VAL A 435 -1.00 -30.22 2.48
N ASP A 436 -1.57 -30.72 1.39
CA ASP A 436 -2.41 -31.94 1.36
C ASP A 436 -1.73 -33.20 1.94
N ASP A 437 -0.41 -33.27 1.94
CA ASP A 437 0.37 -34.37 2.53
C ASP A 437 0.70 -34.17 4.03
N GLY A 438 0.09 -33.18 4.67
CA GLY A 438 0.24 -32.87 6.10
C GLY A 438 1.52 -32.12 6.46
N ARG A 439 2.39 -31.78 5.49
CA ARG A 439 3.61 -31.02 5.75
C ARG A 439 3.33 -29.53 5.95
N VAL A 440 4.21 -28.89 6.70
CA VAL A 440 4.23 -27.46 6.97
C VAL A 440 5.05 -26.78 5.87
N ALA A 441 4.40 -26.13 4.91
CA ALA A 441 5.05 -25.49 3.78
C ALA A 441 5.26 -23.98 4.03
N PRO A 442 6.50 -23.45 3.90
CA PRO A 442 6.77 -22.04 4.16
C PRO A 442 6.06 -21.14 3.15
N ARG A 443 5.39 -20.10 3.66
CA ARG A 443 4.71 -19.08 2.84
C ARG A 443 5.37 -17.72 2.93
N ARG A 444 5.68 -17.28 4.15
CA ARG A 444 6.30 -15.97 4.37
C ARG A 444 7.24 -16.00 5.56
N LEU A 445 8.55 -16.02 5.30
CA LEU A 445 9.57 -16.16 6.33
C LEU A 445 10.10 -14.80 6.81
N VAL A 446 10.52 -14.75 8.07
CA VAL A 446 11.32 -13.66 8.64
C VAL A 446 12.76 -13.80 8.12
N VAL A 447 13.40 -12.69 7.77
CA VAL A 447 14.83 -12.69 7.43
C VAL A 447 15.63 -12.65 8.72
N GLU A 448 16.45 -13.68 8.96
CA GLU A 448 17.47 -13.63 10.00
C GLU A 448 18.73 -13.01 9.38
N TYR A 449 19.18 -11.89 9.94
CA TYR A 449 20.54 -11.39 9.68
C TYR A 449 21.44 -12.13 10.67
N GLN A 450 22.44 -12.84 10.15
CA GLN A 450 23.58 -13.20 10.99
C GLN A 450 24.38 -11.90 11.17
N ASP A 451 24.61 -11.53 12.43
CA ASP A 451 25.51 -10.43 12.78
C ASP A 451 26.95 -10.70 12.33
#